data_AF-A0A3D5KBT6-F1
#
_entry.id   AF-A0A3D5KBT6-F1
#
_cell.length_a   1.000
_cell.length_b   1.000
_cell.length_c   1.000
_cell.angle_alpha   90.00
_cell.angle_beta   90.00
_cell.angle_gamma   90.00
#
_symmetry.space_group_name_H-M   'P 1'
#
loop_
_entity.id
_entity.type
_entity.pdbx_description
1 polymer ?
#
loop_
_entity_poly.entity_id
_entity_poly.type
_entity_poly.pdbx_seq_one_letter_code
_entity_poly.pdbx_strand_id
1 'polypeptide(L)'
;VNGVSIPLDIQEFFKGLDEKFIKRDNMYFLPDQVNEYDNARIKFDLPEIQFSLFVEDEKSALAWLYYQLDTPQTYSELQPKFMKEAKPARHEKMPELIDLLQENFLQDDEEKWYIPDITKSGDIQKLREKKLLKEFEEYLNSKGKLKRFRTEAIRVGFAKLWKEKNYKLIVKMGDRIPENVLQEDDKLLMYYDISSSRID
;
A
#
# COMPACT_ATOMS: atom_id res chain seq x y z
N VAL A 1 47.93 7.19 -14.10
CA VAL A 1 46.58 6.64 -14.40
C VAL A 1 46.65 5.16 -14.10
N ASN A 2 46.24 4.74 -12.91
CA ASN A 2 46.24 3.32 -12.52
C ASN A 2 44.89 2.71 -12.93
N GLY A 3 44.78 2.31 -14.19
CA GLY A 3 43.62 1.56 -14.69
C GLY A 3 43.78 0.08 -14.31
N VAL A 4 43.04 -0.36 -13.30
CA VAL A 4 42.89 -1.80 -13.02
C VAL A 4 41.99 -2.38 -14.10
N SER A 5 42.46 -3.38 -14.85
CA SER A 5 41.64 -4.09 -15.83
C SER A 5 40.61 -4.94 -15.08
N ILE A 6 39.36 -4.51 -15.09
CA ILE A 6 38.25 -5.29 -14.51
C ILE A 6 37.83 -6.34 -15.54
N PRO A 7 37.82 -7.65 -15.19
CA PRO A 7 37.39 -8.71 -16.10
C PRO A 7 35.85 -8.82 -16.11
N LEU A 8 35.18 -7.74 -16.50
CA LEU A 8 33.74 -7.68 -16.65
C LEU A 8 33.45 -7.03 -18.00
N ASP A 9 32.67 -7.71 -18.83
CA ASP A 9 32.11 -7.08 -20.02
C ASP A 9 31.12 -5.99 -19.58
N ILE A 10 30.97 -4.94 -20.39
CA ILE A 10 30.02 -3.84 -20.16
C ILE A 10 28.61 -4.40 -19.99
N GLN A 11 28.24 -5.44 -20.74
CA GLN A 11 26.94 -6.10 -20.60
C GLN A 11 26.77 -6.78 -19.23
N GLU A 12 27.81 -7.47 -18.75
CA GLU A 12 27.79 -8.12 -17.43
C GLU A 12 27.76 -7.10 -16.30
N PHE A 13 28.43 -5.96 -16.47
CA PHE A 13 28.38 -4.85 -15.52
C PHE A 13 26.96 -4.26 -15.41
N PHE A 14 26.30 -3.95 -16.52
CA PHE A 14 24.92 -3.44 -16.51
C PHE A 14 23.92 -4.46 -15.96
N LYS A 15 24.09 -5.74 -16.33
CA LYS A 15 23.30 -6.83 -15.75
C LYS A 15 23.48 -6.89 -14.23
N GLY A 16 24.72 -6.76 -13.75
CA GLY A 16 25.01 -6.71 -12.32
C GLY A 16 24.40 -5.49 -11.62
N LEU A 17 24.19 -4.37 -12.32
CA LEU A 17 23.49 -3.21 -11.76
C LEU A 17 21.99 -3.49 -11.59
N ASP A 18 21.34 -4.05 -12.61
CA ASP A 18 19.92 -4.45 -12.55
C ASP A 18 19.66 -5.53 -11.50
N GLU A 19 20.63 -6.42 -11.25
CA GLU A 19 20.53 -7.48 -10.24
C GLU A 19 20.75 -6.99 -8.81
N LYS A 20 21.55 -5.92 -8.60
CA LYS A 20 22.03 -5.53 -7.26
C LYS A 20 21.44 -4.22 -6.73
N PHE A 21 20.93 -3.35 -7.60
CA PHE A 21 20.47 -2.02 -7.23
C PHE A 21 19.06 -1.75 -7.72
N ILE A 22 18.37 -0.82 -7.05
CA ILE A 22 17.00 -0.45 -7.40
C ILE A 22 17.05 0.57 -8.53
N LYS A 23 16.34 0.30 -9.64
CA LYS A 23 16.28 1.22 -10.79
C LYS A 23 15.05 2.12 -10.73
N ARG A 24 15.25 3.43 -10.85
CA ARG A 24 14.22 4.48 -10.92
C ARG A 24 14.63 5.53 -11.94
N ASP A 25 13.77 5.85 -12.92
CA ASP A 25 14.06 6.86 -13.97
C ASP A 25 15.41 6.68 -14.67
N ASN A 26 15.77 5.43 -14.96
CA ASN A 26 17.06 5.06 -15.53
C ASN A 26 18.29 5.36 -14.66
N MET A 27 18.10 5.65 -13.37
CA MET A 27 19.15 5.74 -12.35
C MET A 27 19.12 4.52 -11.43
N TYR A 28 20.27 4.16 -10.86
CA TYR A 28 20.43 3.07 -9.91
C TYR A 28 20.68 3.64 -8.52
N PHE A 29 19.93 3.16 -7.54
CA PHE A 29 19.99 3.62 -6.16
C PHE A 29 20.36 2.47 -5.23
N LEU A 30 21.12 2.81 -4.20
CA LEU A 30 21.17 1.97 -3.00
C LEU A 30 19.77 1.93 -2.36
N PRO A 31 19.44 0.86 -1.61
CA PRO A 31 18.16 0.79 -0.91
C PRO A 31 17.89 2.05 -0.08
N ASP A 32 18.83 2.51 0.74
CA ASP A 32 18.70 3.71 1.56
C ASP A 32 18.51 5.02 0.78
N GLN A 33 18.94 5.07 -0.49
CA GLN A 33 18.87 6.28 -1.32
C GLN A 33 17.57 6.40 -2.13
N VAL A 34 16.91 5.28 -2.47
CA VAL A 34 15.75 5.35 -3.39
C VAL A 34 14.56 6.09 -2.76
N ASN A 35 14.36 6.01 -1.45
CA ASN A 35 13.31 6.77 -0.79
C ASN A 35 13.60 8.27 -0.77
N GLU A 36 14.85 8.65 -0.51
CA GLU A 36 15.26 10.04 -0.55
C GLU A 36 15.02 10.59 -1.96
N TYR A 37 15.36 9.82 -2.99
CA TYR A 37 15.08 10.17 -4.37
C TYR A 37 13.59 10.20 -4.69
N ASP A 38 12.80 9.19 -4.33
CA ASP A 38 11.35 9.16 -4.60
C ASP A 38 10.65 10.32 -3.86
N ASN A 39 11.03 10.61 -2.61
CA ASN A 39 10.53 11.75 -1.85
C ASN A 39 10.98 13.09 -2.43
N ALA A 40 12.27 13.22 -2.77
CA ALA A 40 12.81 14.42 -3.37
C ALA A 40 12.19 14.66 -4.74
N ARG A 41 12.01 13.62 -5.54
CA ARG A 41 11.35 13.70 -6.85
C ARG A 41 9.90 14.06 -6.70
N ILE A 42 9.15 13.45 -5.78
CA ILE A 42 7.78 13.89 -5.51
C ILE A 42 7.80 15.36 -5.10
N LYS A 43 8.72 15.79 -4.22
CA LYS A 43 8.88 17.21 -3.82
C LYS A 43 9.36 18.14 -4.96
N PHE A 44 10.12 17.66 -5.95
CA PHE A 44 10.72 18.41 -7.07
C PHE A 44 9.85 18.42 -8.34
N ASP A 45 9.06 17.37 -8.58
CA ASP A 45 8.02 17.29 -9.62
C ASP A 45 6.78 18.10 -9.20
N LEU A 46 6.74 18.58 -7.94
CA LEU A 46 5.95 19.74 -7.60
C LEU A 46 6.63 20.94 -8.27
N PRO A 47 5.92 21.71 -9.11
CA PRO A 47 6.45 22.99 -9.58
C PRO A 47 6.94 23.79 -8.37
N GLU A 48 7.85 24.74 -8.56
CA GLU A 48 8.19 25.76 -7.54
C GLU A 48 6.92 26.57 -7.19
N ILE A 49 5.99 25.95 -6.46
CA ILE A 49 4.70 26.50 -6.11
C ILE A 49 4.99 27.34 -4.89
N GLN A 50 5.14 28.65 -5.11
CA GLN A 50 4.86 29.65 -4.10
C GLN A 50 3.71 29.16 -3.22
N PHE A 51 3.94 29.08 -1.91
CA PHE A 51 3.06 28.65 -0.81
C PHE A 51 1.65 29.28 -0.83
N SER A 52 0.90 28.99 -1.88
CA SER A 52 -0.51 29.22 -2.09
C SER A 52 -1.09 27.84 -2.43
N LEU A 53 -0.89 26.89 -1.52
CA LEU A 53 -1.34 25.50 -1.63
C LEU A 53 -2.85 25.44 -1.44
N PHE A 54 -3.60 25.82 -2.45
CA PHE A 54 -4.97 25.34 -2.56
C PHE A 54 -4.92 23.88 -3.00
N VAL A 55 -5.62 23.02 -2.26
CA VAL A 55 -5.86 21.64 -2.67
C VAL A 55 -7.05 21.66 -3.62
N GLU A 56 -6.77 21.72 -4.91
CA GLU A 56 -7.76 21.90 -5.98
C GLU A 56 -8.12 20.60 -6.69
N ASP A 57 -7.18 19.65 -6.71
CA ASP A 57 -7.26 18.34 -7.36
C ASP A 57 -6.53 17.26 -6.54
N GLU A 58 -6.69 15.98 -6.93
CA GLU A 58 -6.03 14.87 -6.24
C GLU A 58 -4.51 15.01 -6.21
N LYS A 59 -3.90 15.53 -7.29
CA LYS A 59 -2.44 15.70 -7.39
C LYS A 59 -1.92 16.69 -6.34
N SER A 60 -2.57 17.84 -6.20
CA SER A 60 -2.25 18.86 -5.20
C SER A 60 -2.60 18.39 -3.78
N ALA A 61 -3.61 17.55 -3.61
CA ALA A 61 -3.92 16.90 -2.34
C ALA A 61 -2.80 15.97 -1.88
N LEU A 62 -2.31 15.10 -2.77
CA LEU A 62 -1.19 14.20 -2.49
C LEU A 62 0.08 14.99 -2.18
N ALA A 63 0.39 16.00 -2.98
CA ALA A 63 1.51 16.90 -2.73
C ALA A 63 1.49 17.51 -1.31
N TRP A 64 0.32 18.03 -0.93
CA TRP A 64 0.09 18.59 0.39
C TRP A 64 0.29 17.54 1.49
N LEU A 65 -0.21 16.30 1.29
CA LEU A 65 -0.05 15.21 2.25
C LEU A 65 1.40 14.77 2.41
N TYR A 66 2.16 14.64 1.31
CA TYR A 66 3.60 14.34 1.40
C TYR A 66 4.37 15.42 2.16
N TYR A 67 3.97 16.69 2.04
CA TYR A 67 4.55 17.76 2.82
C TYR A 67 4.15 17.69 4.31
N GLN A 68 2.87 17.47 4.61
CA GLN A 68 2.41 17.36 6.01
C GLN A 68 3.01 16.13 6.70
N LEU A 69 3.14 15.02 6.00
CA LEU A 69 3.59 13.74 6.53
C LEU A 69 5.12 13.56 6.53
N ASP A 70 5.88 14.65 6.32
CA ASP A 70 7.30 14.70 6.67
C ASP A 70 7.51 14.38 8.17
N THR A 71 6.48 14.63 8.98
CA THR A 71 6.34 14.09 10.34
C THR A 71 5.03 13.29 10.44
N PRO A 72 5.04 12.07 11.04
CA PRO A 72 3.83 11.28 11.21
C PRO A 72 2.73 12.00 12.00
N GLN A 73 1.48 11.93 11.53
CA GLN A 73 0.33 12.63 12.12
C GLN A 73 -0.94 11.78 12.09
N THR A 74 -1.78 11.94 13.10
CA THR A 74 -3.11 11.30 13.17
C THR A 74 -4.09 11.94 12.18
N TYR A 75 -5.17 11.23 11.84
CA TYR A 75 -6.25 11.78 11.02
C TYR A 75 -6.84 13.07 11.63
N SER A 76 -7.05 13.07 12.95
CA SER A 76 -7.61 14.23 13.68
C SER A 76 -6.74 15.48 13.60
N GLU A 77 -5.42 15.32 13.46
CA GLU A 77 -4.48 16.45 13.29
C GLU A 77 -4.46 16.97 11.84
N LEU A 78 -4.60 16.07 10.86
CA LEU A 78 -4.56 16.40 9.44
C LEU A 78 -5.88 17.01 8.95
N GLN A 79 -7.01 16.46 9.37
CA GLN A 79 -8.34 16.85 8.89
C GLN A 79 -8.62 18.37 8.96
N PRO A 80 -8.44 19.07 10.10
CA PRO A 80 -8.72 20.50 10.16
C PRO A 80 -7.79 21.32 9.25
N LYS A 81 -6.54 20.89 9.08
CA LYS A 81 -5.57 21.54 8.18
C LYS A 81 -5.97 21.33 6.71
N PHE A 82 -6.36 20.11 6.36
CA PHE A 82 -6.80 19.76 5.01
C PHE A 82 -8.05 20.55 4.60
N MET A 83 -9.07 20.61 5.47
CA MET A 83 -10.30 21.37 5.20
C MET A 83 -10.07 22.88 5.04
N LYS A 84 -9.02 23.43 5.67
CA LYS A 84 -8.66 24.84 5.52
C LYS A 84 -8.07 25.14 4.14
N GLU A 85 -7.26 24.22 3.62
CA GLU A 85 -6.54 24.38 2.34
C GLU A 85 -7.33 23.80 1.14
N ALA A 86 -8.32 22.93 1.39
CA ALA A 86 -9.19 22.34 0.38
C ALA A 86 -10.06 23.38 -0.33
N LYS A 87 -9.76 23.60 -1.61
CA LYS A 87 -10.55 24.41 -2.53
C LYS A 87 -10.73 23.65 -3.85
N PRO A 88 -11.46 22.52 -3.82
CA PRO A 88 -11.58 21.67 -5.00
C PRO A 88 -12.12 22.44 -6.19
N ALA A 89 -11.52 22.23 -7.36
CA ALA A 89 -11.98 22.82 -8.59
C ALA A 89 -13.42 22.35 -8.89
N ARG A 90 -14.23 23.20 -9.53
CA ARG A 90 -15.67 22.90 -9.77
C ARG A 90 -15.94 21.59 -10.51
N HIS A 91 -14.98 21.13 -11.31
CA HIS A 91 -15.07 19.91 -12.10
C HIS A 91 -14.43 18.70 -11.41
N GLU A 92 -13.78 18.89 -10.26
CA GLU A 92 -13.07 17.85 -9.55
C GLU A 92 -13.98 17.18 -8.53
N LYS A 93 -14.01 15.84 -8.58
CA LYS A 93 -14.53 15.03 -7.47
C LYS A 93 -13.37 14.64 -6.57
N MET A 94 -13.02 15.52 -5.65
CA MET A 94 -11.94 15.29 -4.68
C MET A 94 -12.24 14.03 -3.84
N PRO A 95 -11.30 13.06 -3.77
CA PRO A 95 -11.41 11.94 -2.84
C PRO A 95 -11.41 12.43 -1.38
N GLU A 96 -12.02 11.66 -0.47
CA GLU A 96 -11.96 12.02 0.95
C GLU A 96 -10.52 11.92 1.47
N LEU A 97 -10.19 12.72 2.47
CA LEU A 97 -8.85 12.70 3.08
C LEU A 97 -8.46 11.28 3.54
N ILE A 98 -9.42 10.57 4.14
CA ILE A 98 -9.18 9.20 4.61
C ILE A 98 -8.89 8.24 3.46
N ASP A 99 -9.51 8.43 2.30
CA ASP A 99 -9.27 7.60 1.12
C ASP A 99 -7.86 7.86 0.59
N LEU A 100 -7.45 9.13 0.47
CA LEU A 100 -6.09 9.49 0.05
C LEU A 100 -5.02 8.87 0.97
N LEU A 101 -5.25 8.95 2.28
CA LEU A 101 -4.39 8.34 3.30
C LEU A 101 -4.34 6.82 3.16
N GLN A 102 -5.51 6.19 3.09
CA GLN A 102 -5.65 4.75 2.95
C GLN A 102 -5.10 4.22 1.63
N GLU A 103 -5.01 5.00 0.57
CA GLU A 103 -4.46 4.55 -0.71
C GLU A 103 -2.95 4.69 -0.76
N ASN A 104 -2.39 5.78 -0.23
CA ASN A 104 -1.01 6.17 -0.50
C ASN A 104 -0.05 6.03 0.69
N PHE A 105 -0.56 5.97 1.91
CA PHE A 105 0.25 6.00 3.12
C PHE A 105 0.06 4.75 3.98
N LEU A 106 0.87 4.63 5.04
CA LEU A 106 0.74 3.61 6.08
C LEU A 106 0.42 4.25 7.42
N GLN A 107 -0.21 3.47 8.30
CA GLN A 107 -0.50 3.86 9.67
C GLN A 107 0.37 3.05 10.65
N ASP A 108 0.82 3.70 11.71
CA ASP A 108 1.52 3.05 12.82
C ASP A 108 0.55 2.63 13.93
N ASP A 109 1.10 2.05 15.00
CA ASP A 109 0.32 1.54 16.12
C ASP A 109 -0.28 2.66 17.00
N GLU A 110 0.17 3.90 16.82
CA GLU A 110 -0.36 5.11 17.47
C GLU A 110 -1.39 5.85 16.59
N GLU A 111 -1.89 5.18 15.55
CA GLU A 111 -2.84 5.73 14.57
C GLU A 111 -2.29 6.92 13.75
N LYS A 112 -0.96 7.10 13.70
CA LYS A 112 -0.32 8.14 12.88
C LYS A 112 -0.04 7.63 11.48
N TRP A 113 -0.41 8.45 10.50
CA TRP A 113 -0.08 8.25 9.10
C TRP A 113 1.34 8.70 8.81
N TYR A 114 2.05 7.98 7.95
CA TYR A 114 3.41 8.31 7.53
C TYR A 114 3.69 7.82 6.11
N ILE A 115 4.75 8.38 5.51
CA ILE A 115 5.25 7.99 4.19
C ILE A 115 5.95 6.62 4.31
N PRO A 116 5.48 5.59 3.59
CA PRO A 116 6.07 4.26 3.66
C PRO A 116 7.53 4.26 3.20
N ASP A 117 8.39 3.55 3.93
CA ASP A 117 9.80 3.40 3.63
C ASP A 117 10.05 2.02 2.99
N ILE A 118 10.30 1.97 1.68
CA ILE A 118 10.47 0.70 0.95
C ILE A 118 11.79 -0.03 1.26
N THR A 119 12.61 0.48 2.18
CA THR A 119 13.80 -0.20 2.70
C THR A 119 13.53 -0.93 4.01
N LYS A 120 12.49 -0.51 4.73
CA LYS A 120 12.07 -1.16 5.97
C LYS A 120 11.24 -2.38 5.61
N SER A 121 11.74 -3.55 5.99
CA SER A 121 11.02 -4.81 5.79
C SER A 121 9.60 -4.80 6.38
N GLY A 122 9.39 -4.07 7.48
CA GLY A 122 8.07 -3.88 8.09
C GLY A 122 7.11 -3.14 7.16
N ASP A 123 7.55 -2.07 6.51
CA ASP A 123 6.71 -1.28 5.60
C ASP A 123 6.46 -2.04 4.31
N ILE A 124 7.44 -2.77 3.79
CA ILE A 124 7.26 -3.69 2.66
C ILE A 124 6.16 -4.72 3.00
N GLN A 125 6.18 -5.29 4.20
CA GLN A 125 5.18 -6.25 4.64
C GLN A 125 3.79 -5.61 4.75
N LYS A 126 3.69 -4.41 5.35
CA LYS A 126 2.44 -3.65 5.44
C LYS A 126 1.87 -3.29 4.06
N LEU A 127 2.72 -2.84 3.13
CA LEU A 127 2.32 -2.56 1.74
C LEU A 127 1.84 -3.81 1.02
N ARG A 128 2.52 -4.95 1.23
CA ARG A 128 2.10 -6.24 0.69
C ARG A 128 0.75 -6.67 1.25
N GLU A 129 0.56 -6.57 2.56
CA GLU A 129 -0.70 -6.89 3.24
C GLU A 129 -1.84 -6.03 2.71
N LYS A 130 -1.63 -4.72 2.60
CA LYS A 130 -2.57 -3.76 2.01
C LYS A 130 -3.00 -4.15 0.60
N LYS A 131 -2.04 -4.56 -0.26
CA LYS A 131 -2.34 -5.05 -1.62
C LYS A 131 -3.17 -6.34 -1.60
N LEU A 132 -2.88 -7.27 -0.69
CA LEU A 132 -3.62 -8.51 -0.52
C LEU A 132 -5.06 -8.26 -0.03
N LEU A 133 -5.25 -7.29 0.87
CA LEU A 133 -6.57 -6.89 1.34
C LEU A 133 -7.41 -6.26 0.23
N LYS A 134 -6.82 -5.40 -0.61
CA LYS A 134 -7.52 -4.83 -1.77
C LYS A 134 -8.01 -5.92 -2.73
N GLU A 135 -7.16 -6.90 -3.02
CA GLU A 135 -7.54 -8.06 -3.83
C GLU A 135 -8.63 -8.92 -3.15
N PHE A 136 -8.57 -9.09 -1.83
CA PHE A 136 -9.63 -9.75 -1.08
C PHE A 136 -10.97 -9.03 -1.16
N GLU A 137 -10.97 -7.70 -1.09
CA GLU A 137 -12.17 -6.87 -1.24
C GLU A 137 -12.80 -7.02 -2.63
N GLU A 138 -12.00 -7.16 -3.69
CA GLU A 138 -12.50 -7.52 -5.03
C GLU A 138 -13.23 -8.87 -5.01
N TYR A 139 -12.72 -9.85 -4.26
CA TYR A 139 -13.41 -11.13 -4.09
C TYR A 139 -14.73 -10.98 -3.34
N LEU A 140 -14.78 -10.18 -2.28
CA LEU A 140 -16.02 -9.91 -1.56
C LEU A 140 -17.09 -9.27 -2.46
N ASN A 141 -16.67 -8.39 -3.38
CA ASN A 141 -17.55 -7.69 -4.31
C ASN A 141 -17.98 -8.56 -5.50
N SER A 142 -17.21 -9.61 -5.83
CA SER A 142 -17.60 -10.58 -6.85
C SER A 142 -18.73 -11.51 -6.37
N LYS A 143 -19.42 -12.17 -7.31
CA LYS A 143 -20.53 -13.10 -7.02
C LYS A 143 -20.17 -14.53 -7.42
N GLY A 144 -20.75 -15.50 -6.70
CA GLY A 144 -20.60 -16.92 -7.01
C GLY A 144 -19.27 -17.53 -6.54
N LYS A 145 -19.05 -18.80 -6.88
CA LYS A 145 -17.86 -19.57 -6.48
C LYS A 145 -16.58 -18.97 -7.07
N LEU A 146 -15.51 -18.90 -6.27
CA LEU A 146 -14.19 -18.46 -6.71
C LEU A 146 -13.49 -19.58 -7.49
N LYS A 147 -13.18 -19.33 -8.75
CA LYS A 147 -12.45 -20.28 -9.61
C LYS A 147 -10.95 -20.01 -9.71
N ARG A 148 -10.57 -18.73 -9.69
CA ARG A 148 -9.19 -18.24 -9.75
C ARG A 148 -9.04 -17.16 -8.71
N PHE A 149 -8.21 -17.42 -7.71
CA PHE A 149 -7.97 -16.50 -6.61
C PHE A 149 -6.61 -16.78 -5.99
N ARG A 150 -6.04 -15.80 -5.31
CA ARG A 150 -4.82 -15.95 -4.53
C ARG A 150 -5.19 -16.39 -3.11
N THR A 151 -4.77 -17.58 -2.72
CA THR A 151 -5.01 -18.12 -1.36
C THR A 151 -4.50 -17.19 -0.26
N GLU A 152 -3.35 -16.54 -0.48
CA GLU A 152 -2.79 -15.60 0.49
C GLU A 152 -3.68 -14.37 0.71
N ALA A 153 -4.37 -13.89 -0.32
CA ALA A 153 -5.32 -12.78 -0.17
C ALA A 153 -6.53 -13.21 0.67
N ILE A 154 -7.02 -14.44 0.49
CA ILE A 154 -8.07 -15.01 1.35
C ILE A 154 -7.59 -15.12 2.80
N ARG A 155 -6.37 -15.63 3.04
CA ARG A 155 -5.83 -15.77 4.41
C ARG A 155 -5.74 -14.43 5.13
N VAL A 156 -5.17 -13.42 4.48
CA VAL A 156 -5.07 -12.07 5.04
C VAL A 156 -6.47 -11.47 5.28
N GLY A 157 -7.39 -11.65 4.32
CA GLY A 157 -8.78 -11.23 4.48
C GLY A 157 -9.48 -11.89 5.66
N PHE A 158 -9.33 -13.21 5.82
CA PHE A 158 -9.93 -13.97 6.93
C PHE A 158 -9.32 -13.54 8.27
N ALA A 159 -8.02 -13.32 8.34
CA ALA A 159 -7.37 -12.81 9.54
C ALA A 159 -7.90 -11.42 9.94
N LYS A 160 -8.10 -10.51 8.97
CA LYS A 160 -8.72 -9.19 9.21
C LYS A 160 -10.15 -9.34 9.72
N LEU A 161 -11.00 -10.08 9.02
CA LEU A 161 -12.40 -10.29 9.42
C LEU A 161 -12.51 -10.98 10.78
N TRP A 162 -11.58 -11.86 11.11
CA TRP A 162 -11.53 -12.52 12.41
C TRP A 162 -11.23 -11.53 13.54
N LYS A 163 -10.23 -10.65 13.36
CA LYS A 163 -9.92 -9.57 14.31
C LYS A 163 -11.12 -8.64 14.52
N GLU A 164 -11.87 -8.37 13.45
CA GLU A 164 -13.11 -7.57 13.46
C GLU A 164 -14.34 -8.35 13.95
N LYS A 165 -14.20 -9.65 14.28
CA LYS A 165 -15.30 -10.55 14.70
C LYS A 165 -16.42 -10.69 13.68
N ASN A 166 -16.12 -10.48 12.39
CA ASN A 166 -17.07 -10.60 11.29
C ASN A 166 -17.17 -12.04 10.78
N TYR A 167 -17.57 -12.95 11.68
CA TYR A 167 -17.65 -14.40 11.39
C TYR A 167 -18.61 -14.71 10.24
N LYS A 168 -19.71 -13.96 10.12
CA LYS A 168 -20.68 -14.12 9.03
C LYS A 168 -20.05 -13.95 7.66
N LEU A 169 -19.14 -12.97 7.51
CA LEU A 169 -18.48 -12.73 6.23
C LEU A 169 -17.39 -13.76 5.95
N ILE A 170 -16.72 -14.30 6.97
CA ILE A 170 -15.79 -15.43 6.84
C ILE A 170 -16.54 -16.65 6.29
N VAL A 171 -17.67 -17.04 6.88
CA VAL A 171 -18.46 -18.19 6.39
C VAL A 171 -18.95 -17.94 4.98
N LYS A 172 -19.58 -16.79 4.71
CA LYS A 172 -20.07 -16.43 3.37
C LYS A 172 -18.96 -16.48 2.31
N MET A 173 -17.75 -16.09 2.66
CA MET A 173 -16.62 -16.13 1.74
C MET A 173 -16.04 -17.55 1.62
N GLY A 174 -15.96 -18.30 2.73
CA GLY A 174 -15.53 -19.70 2.75
C GLY A 174 -16.43 -20.61 1.91
N ASP A 175 -17.74 -20.40 1.96
CA ASP A 175 -18.72 -21.10 1.12
C ASP A 175 -18.48 -20.91 -0.38
N ARG A 176 -17.73 -19.87 -0.77
CA ARG A 176 -17.42 -19.58 -2.17
C ARG A 176 -16.11 -20.22 -2.62
N ILE A 177 -15.28 -20.69 -1.69
CA ILE A 177 -14.00 -21.35 -1.97
C ILE A 177 -14.27 -22.82 -2.36
N PRO A 178 -13.52 -23.40 -3.32
CA PRO A 178 -13.57 -24.84 -3.58
C PRO A 178 -13.16 -25.64 -2.34
N GLU A 179 -13.95 -26.64 -1.99
CA GLU A 179 -13.77 -27.42 -0.75
C GLU A 179 -12.38 -28.05 -0.62
N ASN A 180 -11.82 -28.56 -1.72
CA ASN A 180 -10.48 -29.11 -1.73
C ASN A 180 -9.42 -28.07 -1.34
N VAL A 181 -9.54 -26.83 -1.81
CA VAL A 181 -8.59 -25.74 -1.47
C VAL A 181 -8.76 -25.32 -0.01
N LEU A 182 -9.99 -25.34 0.51
CA LEU A 182 -10.26 -25.03 1.90
C LEU A 182 -9.66 -26.09 2.84
N GLN A 183 -9.80 -27.37 2.50
CA GLN A 183 -9.28 -28.49 3.30
C GLN A 183 -7.75 -28.63 3.25
N GLU A 184 -7.12 -28.25 2.13
CA GLU A 184 -5.65 -28.26 1.99
C GLU A 184 -4.96 -27.15 2.81
N ASP A 185 -5.71 -26.17 3.32
CA ASP A 185 -5.20 -25.01 4.03
C ASP A 185 -5.70 -24.95 5.48
N ASP A 186 -4.89 -25.46 6.41
CA ASP A 186 -5.21 -25.53 7.84
C ASP A 186 -5.71 -24.20 8.42
N LYS A 187 -5.16 -23.06 7.97
CA LYS A 187 -5.54 -21.74 8.49
C LYS A 187 -6.91 -21.33 7.98
N LEU A 188 -7.18 -21.52 6.69
CA LEU A 188 -8.49 -21.19 6.12
C LEU A 188 -9.58 -22.10 6.69
N LEU A 189 -9.30 -23.39 6.81
CA LEU A 189 -10.21 -24.35 7.43
C LEU A 189 -10.51 -23.95 8.88
N MET A 190 -9.48 -23.67 9.68
CA MET A 190 -9.64 -23.21 11.07
C MET A 190 -10.54 -21.96 11.16
N TYR A 191 -10.29 -20.93 10.34
CA TYR A 191 -11.11 -19.72 10.36
C TYR A 191 -12.56 -20.00 9.96
N TYR A 192 -12.77 -20.85 8.95
CA TYR A 192 -14.10 -21.20 8.48
C TYR A 192 -14.89 -22.00 9.53
N ASP A 193 -14.34 -23.11 10.03
CA ASP A 193 -15.01 -24.02 10.96
C ASP A 193 -15.42 -23.29 12.26
N ILE A 194 -14.48 -22.54 12.85
CA ILE A 194 -14.76 -21.84 14.10
C ILE A 194 -15.77 -20.69 13.86
N SER A 195 -15.73 -20.05 12.70
CA SER A 195 -16.71 -19.01 12.36
C SER A 195 -18.10 -19.60 12.15
N SER A 196 -18.21 -20.75 11.48
CA SER A 196 -19.47 -21.48 11.28
C SER A 196 -20.11 -21.86 12.62
N SER A 197 -19.33 -22.44 13.54
CA SER A 197 -19.84 -22.78 14.89
C SER A 197 -20.25 -21.58 15.76
N ARG A 198 -19.88 -20.34 15.37
CA ARG A 198 -20.23 -19.11 16.12
C ARG A 198 -21.46 -18.40 15.57
N ILE A 199 -21.89 -18.73 14.35
CA ILE A 199 -23.07 -18.14 13.72
C ILE A 199 -24.31 -19.03 13.82
N ASP A 200 -24.11 -20.32 14.07
CA ASP A 200 -25.13 -21.31 14.44
C ASP A 200 -25.59 -21.15 15.90
#